data_AF-A0A219AP86-F1
#
_entry.id   AF-A0A219AP86-F1
#
_cell.length_a   1.000
_cell.length_b   1.000
_cell.length_c   1.000
_cell.angle_alpha   90.00
_cell.angle_beta   90.00
_cell.angle_gamma   90.00
#
_symmetry.space_group_name_H-M   'P 1'
#
loop_
_entity.id
_entity.type
_entity.pdbx_description
1 polymer ?
#
loop_
_entity_poly.entity_id
_entity_poly.type
_entity_poly.pdbx_seq_one_letter_code
_entity_poly.pdbx_strand_id
1 'polypeptide(L)'
;MESRIQEALQYFEDFPGAKVAAVARLFHVPRGRLRYRLEGRQPKKGAAGHNTLLTRPEELAVCRYIDRLDNVGLAVRKEFVRDAANLILRERSSKAKAGNPPAVGQHWVSRFLTRYGYDSKKQKTLDSNRQVAEDIDKVNQYFQRLREIIETHGITPEDIWNMDETGFQLGVGKDQLIVTKRERAHYLAIPTNRESATAIEAISAAGRHCPGFLIMTGSKHMARWYAESVGLDEDTALGVSETGYSNDELSLEWIRHFDKHTASTAKGLKRLLILDGHGSHHTKEFIEYCDNHHIIPFGLPSHLTHILQPLDVCVLQPLKHYHAKALDLAVRDGCTNITKLEFLASIKDVRNHAFKRSPESRQPHNPTPEPQFPTGSSPFETPLTLRQVNKLANNIMEAVDEFPDLMASISTDIDRYVRGTLAMSTELVQTKRDLGRTKLAETVAKRRRAMKNKTLQTGGVLTVAEGRRMVQRRVDADLAAARRRVQAAEQRARNGYKRWFEATAKEARC
;
A
#
# COMPACT_ATOMS: atom_id res chain seq x y z
N MET A 1 27.92 -44.59 -31.80
CA MET A 1 27.01 -45.67 -32.28
C MET A 1 26.28 -45.24 -33.54
N GLU A 2 25.70 -44.03 -33.63
CA GLU A 2 25.10 -43.53 -34.89
C GLU A 2 26.15 -43.26 -36.00
N SER A 3 27.31 -42.69 -35.69
CA SER A 3 28.44 -42.55 -36.65
C SER A 3 28.77 -43.88 -37.36
N ARG A 4 28.97 -44.94 -36.58
CA ARG A 4 29.23 -46.30 -37.09
C ARG A 4 28.10 -46.87 -37.95
N ILE A 5 26.85 -46.44 -37.73
CA ILE A 5 25.73 -46.84 -38.57
C ILE A 5 25.75 -46.07 -39.90
N GLN A 6 26.18 -44.81 -39.88
CA GLN A 6 26.30 -43.99 -41.08
C GLN A 6 27.47 -44.44 -41.97
N GLU A 7 28.60 -44.79 -41.37
CA GLU A 7 29.73 -45.45 -42.05
C GLU A 7 29.30 -46.80 -42.67
N ALA A 8 28.49 -47.58 -41.93
CA ALA A 8 27.94 -48.84 -42.44
C ALA A 8 26.93 -48.64 -43.58
N LEU A 9 26.21 -47.52 -43.63
CA LEU A 9 25.31 -47.17 -44.73
C LEU A 9 26.10 -46.75 -45.98
N GLN A 10 27.16 -45.95 -45.80
CA GLN A 10 28.07 -45.59 -46.89
C GLN A 10 28.67 -46.84 -47.56
N TYR A 11 29.04 -47.84 -46.76
CA TYR A 11 29.51 -49.12 -47.27
C TYR A 11 28.49 -49.85 -48.17
N PHE A 12 27.18 -49.69 -47.95
CA PHE A 12 26.17 -50.26 -48.87
C PHE A 12 26.03 -49.47 -50.17
N GLU A 13 26.35 -48.17 -50.18
CA GLU A 13 26.41 -47.38 -51.40
C GLU A 13 27.59 -47.83 -52.27
N ASP A 14 28.74 -48.09 -51.65
CA ASP A 14 29.95 -48.56 -52.33
C ASP A 14 29.84 -50.04 -52.77
N PHE A 15 29.06 -50.85 -52.05
CA PHE A 15 28.88 -52.28 -52.32
C PHE A 15 27.40 -52.73 -52.26
N PRO A 16 26.61 -52.51 -53.33
CA PRO A 16 25.15 -52.73 -53.35
C PRO A 16 24.68 -54.18 -53.09
N GLY A 17 25.58 -55.16 -53.15
CA GLY A 17 25.31 -56.58 -52.90
C GLY A 17 25.70 -57.09 -51.51
N ALA A 18 26.20 -56.23 -50.63
CA ALA A 18 26.70 -56.65 -49.32
C ALA A 18 25.59 -57.24 -48.43
N LYS A 19 25.89 -58.30 -47.67
CA LYS A 19 24.93 -58.89 -46.72
C LYS A 19 24.86 -58.06 -45.43
N VAL A 20 23.65 -57.67 -45.02
CA VAL A 20 23.41 -56.87 -43.79
C VAL A 20 24.05 -57.45 -42.53
N ALA A 21 24.10 -58.77 -42.39
CA ALA A 21 24.73 -59.43 -41.24
C ALA A 21 26.27 -59.38 -41.26
N ALA A 22 26.90 -59.26 -42.44
CA ALA A 22 28.34 -59.10 -42.57
C ALA A 22 28.76 -57.66 -42.24
N VAL A 23 28.07 -56.68 -42.82
CA VAL A 23 28.32 -55.25 -42.57
C VAL A 23 28.04 -54.89 -41.10
N ALA A 24 26.98 -55.44 -40.50
CA ALA A 24 26.70 -55.24 -39.07
C ALA A 24 27.85 -55.71 -38.15
N ARG A 25 28.51 -56.83 -38.51
CA ARG A 25 29.68 -57.32 -37.77
C ARG A 25 30.91 -56.47 -38.02
N LEU A 26 31.16 -56.09 -39.28
CA LEU A 26 32.31 -55.27 -39.70
C LEU A 26 32.35 -53.91 -38.98
N PHE A 27 31.20 -53.23 -38.87
CA PHE A 27 31.10 -51.92 -38.24
C PHE A 27 30.69 -51.99 -36.75
N HIS A 28 30.62 -53.20 -36.17
CA HIS A 28 30.22 -53.45 -34.78
C HIS A 28 28.88 -52.77 -34.39
N VAL A 29 27.87 -52.88 -35.25
CA VAL A 29 26.53 -52.31 -35.04
C VAL A 29 25.46 -53.40 -34.95
N PRO A 30 24.40 -53.24 -34.14
CA PRO A 30 23.32 -54.22 -34.08
C PRO A 30 22.63 -54.39 -35.44
N ARG A 31 22.58 -55.62 -35.96
CA ARG A 31 21.98 -55.96 -37.27
C ARG A 31 20.57 -55.38 -37.46
N GLY A 32 19.71 -55.49 -36.44
CA GLY A 32 18.35 -54.96 -36.51
C GLY A 32 18.29 -53.43 -36.66
N ARG A 33 19.21 -52.71 -36.00
CA ARG A 33 19.28 -51.25 -36.09
C ARG A 33 19.81 -50.79 -37.45
N LEU A 34 20.81 -51.48 -38.00
CA LEU A 34 21.33 -51.23 -39.35
C LEU A 34 20.26 -51.49 -40.43
N ARG A 35 19.53 -52.60 -40.32
CA ARG A 35 18.41 -52.91 -41.21
C ARG A 35 17.33 -51.81 -41.20
N TYR A 36 16.92 -51.35 -40.01
CA TYR A 36 15.95 -50.27 -39.92
C TYR A 36 16.43 -48.96 -40.58
N ARG A 37 17.74 -48.70 -40.62
CA ARG A 37 18.29 -47.52 -41.31
C ARG A 37 18.33 -47.68 -42.82
N LEU A 38 18.65 -48.87 -43.33
CA LEU A 38 18.51 -49.20 -44.75
C LEU A 38 17.06 -49.08 -45.23
N GLU A 39 16.08 -49.41 -44.37
CA GLU A 39 14.64 -49.22 -44.61
C GLU A 39 14.18 -47.75 -44.43
N GLY A 40 15.11 -46.79 -44.27
CA GLY A 40 14.81 -45.36 -44.19
C GLY A 40 14.28 -44.85 -42.84
N ARG A 41 14.27 -45.66 -41.77
CA ARG A 41 13.79 -45.21 -40.45
C ARG A 41 14.84 -44.35 -39.77
N GLN A 42 14.48 -43.12 -39.41
CA GLN A 42 15.40 -42.16 -38.76
C GLN A 42 15.74 -42.53 -37.29
N PRO A 43 16.86 -42.02 -36.74
CA PRO A 43 17.18 -42.17 -35.33
C PRO A 43 16.08 -41.62 -34.41
N LYS A 44 15.72 -42.38 -33.37
CA LYS A 44 14.88 -41.84 -32.28
C LYS A 44 15.57 -40.75 -31.48
N LYS A 45 16.91 -40.76 -31.42
CA LYS A 45 17.72 -39.77 -30.69
C LYS A 45 17.79 -38.49 -31.55
N GLY A 46 17.11 -37.43 -31.12
CA GLY A 46 17.01 -36.17 -31.86
C GLY A 46 15.72 -36.01 -32.68
N ALA A 47 14.88 -37.04 -32.78
CA ALA A 47 13.55 -36.91 -33.37
C ALA A 47 12.68 -35.98 -32.51
N ALA A 48 12.04 -34.98 -33.13
CA ALA A 48 11.07 -34.12 -32.46
C ALA A 48 9.98 -34.99 -31.81
N GLY A 49 9.65 -34.74 -30.54
CA GLY A 49 8.58 -35.47 -29.87
C GLY A 49 7.26 -35.20 -30.60
N HIS A 50 6.61 -36.23 -31.12
CA HIS A 50 5.45 -36.08 -32.01
C HIS A 50 4.14 -35.68 -31.29
N ASN A 51 4.18 -35.42 -29.98
CA ASN A 51 3.01 -35.10 -29.14
C ASN A 51 3.36 -34.03 -28.08
N THR A 52 3.80 -32.84 -28.48
CA THR A 52 3.84 -31.69 -27.55
C THR A 52 2.44 -31.09 -27.42
N LEU A 53 1.96 -30.90 -26.19
CA LEU A 53 0.66 -30.28 -25.91
C LEU A 53 0.55 -28.88 -26.53
N LEU A 54 1.65 -28.12 -26.53
CA LEU A 54 1.78 -26.85 -27.23
C LEU A 54 2.47 -27.04 -28.58
N THR A 55 2.06 -26.27 -29.58
CA THR A 55 2.74 -26.16 -30.88
C THR A 55 4.04 -25.36 -30.73
N ARG A 56 4.95 -25.46 -31.71
CA ARG A 56 6.21 -24.69 -31.67
C ARG A 56 5.98 -23.17 -31.60
N PRO A 57 5.06 -22.56 -32.37
CA PRO A 57 4.75 -21.13 -32.22
C PRO A 57 4.22 -20.75 -30.83
N GLU A 58 3.42 -21.61 -30.21
CA GLU A 58 2.89 -21.41 -28.85
C GLU A 58 3.99 -21.48 -27.80
N GLU A 59 4.89 -22.48 -27.87
CA GLU A 59 6.05 -22.55 -26.99
C GLU A 59 6.98 -21.32 -27.18
N LEU A 60 7.17 -20.84 -28.42
CA LEU A 60 7.91 -19.61 -28.68
C LEU A 60 7.22 -18.36 -28.12
N ALA A 61 5.88 -18.34 -28.04
CA ALA A 61 5.16 -17.27 -27.38
C ALA A 61 5.43 -17.25 -25.86
N VAL A 62 5.55 -18.44 -25.24
CA VAL A 62 5.96 -18.56 -23.83
C VAL A 62 7.40 -18.09 -23.63
N CYS A 63 8.32 -18.39 -24.56
CA CYS A 63 9.69 -17.84 -24.52
C CYS A 63 9.67 -16.30 -24.54
N ARG A 64 8.97 -15.70 -25.51
CA ARG A 64 8.85 -14.23 -25.61
C ARG A 64 8.25 -13.61 -24.36
N TYR A 65 7.29 -14.28 -23.71
CA TYR A 65 6.73 -13.84 -22.45
C TYR A 65 7.78 -13.80 -21.32
N ILE A 66 8.60 -14.86 -21.21
CA ILE A 66 9.68 -14.92 -20.23
C ILE A 66 10.71 -13.82 -20.50
N ASP A 67 11.16 -13.70 -21.75
CA ASP A 67 12.18 -12.72 -22.16
C ASP A 67 11.69 -11.29 -21.93
N ARG A 68 10.42 -11.01 -22.20
CA ARG A 68 9.80 -9.71 -21.94
C ARG A 68 9.86 -9.36 -20.45
N LEU A 69 9.47 -10.29 -19.58
CA LEU A 69 9.45 -10.06 -18.14
C LEU A 69 10.87 -9.87 -17.58
N ASP A 70 11.84 -10.65 -18.06
CA ASP A 70 13.24 -10.48 -17.68
C ASP A 70 13.80 -9.12 -18.14
N ASN A 71 13.43 -8.67 -19.35
CA ASN A 71 13.81 -7.36 -19.87
C ASN A 71 13.29 -6.19 -19.03
N VAL A 72 12.11 -6.34 -18.40
CA VAL A 72 11.56 -5.33 -17.47
C VAL A 72 11.95 -5.58 -16.00
N GLY A 73 12.91 -6.48 -15.75
CA GLY A 73 13.44 -6.74 -14.41
C GLY A 73 12.52 -7.55 -13.49
N LEU A 74 11.50 -8.22 -14.06
CA LEU A 74 10.51 -8.99 -13.31
C LEU A 74 10.86 -10.49 -13.36
N ALA A 75 11.11 -11.08 -12.18
CA ALA A 75 11.48 -12.48 -12.08
C ALA A 75 10.28 -13.41 -12.35
N VAL A 76 10.42 -14.30 -13.34
CA VAL A 76 9.33 -15.24 -13.71
C VAL A 76 9.39 -16.53 -12.90
N ARG A 77 8.33 -16.81 -12.15
CA ARG A 77 8.17 -18.06 -11.39
C ARG A 77 7.78 -19.23 -12.29
N LYS A 78 8.14 -20.46 -11.92
CA LYS A 78 7.81 -21.68 -12.69
C LYS A 78 6.31 -21.88 -12.84
N GLU A 79 5.57 -21.48 -11.81
CA GLU A 79 4.11 -21.50 -11.75
C GLU A 79 3.55 -20.63 -12.88
N PHE A 80 4.10 -19.43 -13.11
CA PHE A 80 3.63 -18.53 -14.16
C PHE A 80 3.92 -19.06 -15.57
N VAL A 81 5.06 -19.73 -15.76
CA VAL A 81 5.36 -20.43 -17.04
C VAL A 81 4.35 -21.54 -17.29
N ARG A 82 3.95 -22.27 -16.23
CA ARG A 82 2.88 -23.28 -16.31
C ARG A 82 1.54 -22.64 -16.65
N ASP A 83 1.21 -21.52 -16.02
CA ASP A 83 -0.08 -20.84 -16.18
C ASP A 83 -0.22 -20.17 -17.55
N ALA A 84 0.87 -19.61 -18.08
CA ALA A 84 0.92 -19.11 -19.45
C ALA A 84 0.69 -20.23 -20.47
N ALA A 85 1.33 -21.39 -20.29
CA ALA A 85 1.12 -22.54 -21.16
C ALA A 85 -0.32 -23.10 -21.07
N ASN A 86 -0.87 -23.21 -19.85
CA ASN A 86 -2.24 -23.63 -19.63
C ASN A 86 -3.26 -22.65 -20.19
N LEU A 87 -2.98 -21.35 -20.17
CA LEU A 87 -3.83 -20.34 -20.78
C LEU A 87 -3.95 -20.55 -22.29
N ILE A 88 -2.82 -20.72 -22.98
CA ILE A 88 -2.80 -21.00 -24.43
C ILE A 88 -3.66 -22.25 -24.73
N LEU A 89 -3.53 -23.30 -23.92
CA LEU A 89 -4.34 -24.51 -24.07
C LEU A 89 -5.84 -24.26 -23.82
N ARG A 90 -6.18 -23.44 -22.82
CA ARG A 90 -7.57 -23.05 -22.52
C ARG A 90 -8.19 -22.24 -23.67
N GLU A 91 -7.51 -21.20 -24.12
CA GLU A 91 -7.94 -20.33 -25.22
C GLU A 91 -8.04 -21.08 -26.56
N ARG A 92 -7.19 -22.08 -26.77
CA ARG A 92 -7.30 -22.97 -27.93
C ARG A 92 -8.49 -23.94 -27.84
N SER A 93 -8.91 -24.28 -26.62
CA SER A 93 -9.99 -25.25 -26.35
C SER A 93 -11.37 -24.62 -26.31
N SER A 94 -11.47 -23.29 -26.18
CA SER A 94 -12.72 -22.51 -26.18
C SER A 94 -13.26 -22.32 -27.60
N LYS A 95 -13.80 -23.43 -28.13
CA LYS A 95 -14.92 -23.47 -29.09
C LYS A 95 -15.61 -24.84 -29.19
N ALA A 96 -15.10 -25.92 -28.54
CA ALA A 96 -15.66 -27.27 -28.78
C ALA A 96 -15.89 -28.19 -27.56
N LYS A 97 -15.29 -27.99 -26.36
CA LYS A 97 -15.49 -28.92 -25.22
C LYS A 97 -15.47 -28.23 -23.85
N ALA A 98 -16.63 -27.97 -23.28
CA ALA A 98 -16.85 -27.28 -22.00
C ALA A 98 -16.62 -28.17 -20.75
N GLY A 99 -15.66 -29.08 -20.77
CA GLY A 99 -15.41 -29.99 -19.65
C GLY A 99 -13.93 -30.33 -19.53
N ASN A 100 -13.19 -29.49 -18.81
CA ASN A 100 -11.79 -29.67 -18.44
C ASN A 100 -10.76 -29.55 -19.61
N PRO A 101 -10.29 -28.33 -19.94
CA PRO A 101 -9.27 -28.14 -20.97
C PRO A 101 -7.97 -28.87 -20.62
N PRO A 102 -7.23 -29.40 -21.61
CA PRO A 102 -5.97 -30.08 -21.37
C PRO A 102 -4.99 -29.14 -20.66
N ALA A 103 -4.38 -29.63 -19.59
CA ALA A 103 -3.37 -28.91 -18.81
C ALA A 103 -2.00 -29.56 -18.99
N VAL A 104 -0.94 -28.76 -18.91
CA VAL A 104 0.42 -29.28 -18.96
C VAL A 104 0.74 -30.10 -17.70
N GLY A 105 1.45 -31.21 -17.86
CA GLY A 105 1.84 -32.08 -16.75
C GLY A 105 2.85 -31.44 -15.79
N GLN A 106 2.98 -32.01 -14.59
CA GLN A 106 3.84 -31.49 -13.50
C GLN A 106 5.29 -31.18 -13.94
N HIS A 107 5.88 -32.03 -14.77
CA HIS A 107 7.27 -31.91 -15.26
C HIS A 107 7.41 -31.11 -16.57
N TRP A 108 6.31 -30.60 -17.14
CA TRP A 108 6.36 -29.91 -18.42
C TRP A 108 7.27 -28.69 -18.37
N VAL A 109 7.14 -27.84 -17.35
CA VAL A 109 7.96 -26.62 -17.19
C VAL A 109 9.45 -26.96 -17.15
N SER A 110 9.85 -27.97 -16.38
CA SER A 110 11.25 -28.40 -16.31
C SER A 110 11.80 -28.79 -17.69
N ARG A 111 11.03 -29.61 -18.43
CA ARG A 111 11.40 -30.05 -19.79
C ARG A 111 11.38 -28.90 -20.80
N PHE A 112 10.46 -27.95 -20.66
CA PHE A 112 10.38 -26.74 -21.49
C PHE A 112 11.63 -25.89 -21.30
N LEU A 113 12.00 -25.57 -20.04
CA LEU A 113 13.19 -24.77 -19.73
C LEU A 113 14.46 -25.41 -20.31
N THR A 114 14.65 -26.72 -20.11
CA THR A 114 15.79 -27.46 -20.70
C THR A 114 15.80 -27.41 -22.22
N ARG A 115 14.63 -27.49 -22.87
CA ARG A 115 14.52 -27.50 -24.34
C ARG A 115 14.88 -26.15 -24.98
N TYR A 116 14.62 -25.05 -24.29
CA TYR A 116 14.85 -23.70 -24.78
C TYR A 116 16.06 -23.01 -24.13
N GLY A 117 16.80 -23.71 -23.26
CA GLY A 117 18.04 -23.20 -22.66
C GLY A 117 17.85 -22.21 -21.51
N TYR A 118 16.69 -22.23 -20.84
CA TYR A 118 16.44 -21.39 -19.66
C TYR A 118 16.92 -22.07 -18.38
N ASP A 119 17.54 -21.29 -17.49
CA ASP A 119 17.97 -21.75 -16.18
C ASP A 119 16.90 -21.48 -15.10
N SER A 120 16.79 -22.41 -14.16
CA SER A 120 15.98 -22.24 -12.96
C SER A 120 16.89 -22.03 -11.75
N LYS A 121 17.09 -20.78 -11.33
CA LYS A 121 17.90 -20.45 -10.15
C LYS A 121 16.99 -20.15 -8.95
N LYS A 122 17.37 -20.63 -7.76
CA LYS A 122 16.69 -20.24 -6.51
C LYS A 122 17.08 -18.80 -6.19
N GLN A 123 16.09 -17.94 -5.94
CA GLN A 123 16.32 -16.64 -5.32
C GLN A 123 16.89 -16.89 -3.92
N LYS A 124 18.09 -16.38 -3.65
CA LYS A 124 18.75 -16.50 -2.33
C LYS A 124 18.66 -15.14 -1.65
N THR A 125 18.24 -15.08 -0.40
CA THR A 125 18.51 -13.91 0.43
C THR A 125 20.03 -13.81 0.64
N LEU A 126 20.66 -12.76 0.11
CA LEU A 126 22.07 -12.49 0.32
C LEU A 126 22.22 -11.48 1.46
N ASP A 127 23.20 -11.74 2.34
CA ASP A 127 23.63 -10.83 3.40
C ASP A 127 24.26 -9.57 2.78
N SER A 128 23.89 -8.40 3.32
CA SER A 128 24.34 -7.04 2.98
C SER A 128 25.86 -6.88 2.77
N ASN A 129 26.69 -7.73 3.38
CA ASN A 129 28.13 -7.51 3.47
C ASN A 129 28.99 -8.00 2.28
N ARG A 130 28.43 -8.25 1.09
CA ARG A 130 29.21 -8.77 -0.08
C ARG A 130 29.06 -8.00 -1.41
N GLN A 131 28.74 -6.70 -1.37
CA GLN A 131 28.11 -6.02 -2.50
C GLN A 131 28.98 -5.12 -3.41
N VAL A 132 30.16 -4.67 -3.00
CA VAL A 132 30.71 -3.43 -3.61
C VAL A 132 31.13 -3.53 -5.09
N ALA A 133 31.56 -4.70 -5.59
CA ALA A 133 32.08 -4.82 -6.97
C ALA A 133 31.08 -5.41 -7.99
N GLU A 134 30.20 -6.33 -7.58
CA GLU A 134 29.20 -6.92 -8.49
C GLU A 134 28.00 -6.00 -8.76
N ASP A 135 27.81 -4.95 -7.95
CA ASP A 135 26.62 -4.12 -8.03
C ASP A 135 26.72 -2.98 -9.04
N ILE A 136 27.90 -2.43 -9.31
CA ILE A 136 28.01 -1.27 -10.23
C ILE A 136 27.57 -1.65 -11.65
N ASP A 137 28.00 -2.80 -12.17
CA ASP A 137 27.59 -3.24 -13.50
C ASP A 137 26.10 -3.56 -13.57
N LYS A 138 25.55 -4.19 -12.53
CA LYS A 138 24.10 -4.48 -12.43
C LYS A 138 23.27 -3.19 -12.36
N VAL A 139 23.73 -2.21 -11.58
CA VAL A 139 23.13 -0.88 -11.47
C VAL A 139 23.18 -0.14 -12.80
N ASN A 140 24.34 -0.13 -13.47
CA ASN A 140 24.51 0.50 -14.78
C ASN A 140 23.59 -0.13 -15.83
N GLN A 141 23.54 -1.47 -15.89
CA GLN A 141 22.64 -2.18 -16.79
C GLN A 141 21.17 -1.87 -16.48
N TYR A 142 20.80 -1.78 -15.21
CA TYR A 142 19.44 -1.40 -14.80
C TYR A 142 19.06 -0.01 -15.32
N PHE A 143 19.92 1.00 -15.10
CA PHE A 143 19.65 2.36 -15.56
C PHE A 143 19.71 2.52 -17.09
N GLN A 144 20.54 1.71 -17.78
CA GLN A 144 20.54 1.63 -19.24
C GLN A 144 19.20 1.11 -19.77
N ARG A 145 18.71 -0.04 -19.26
CA ARG A 145 17.39 -0.58 -19.65
C ARG A 145 16.25 0.37 -19.31
N LEU A 146 16.30 1.00 -18.13
CA LEU A 146 15.30 2.00 -17.73
C LEU A 146 15.23 3.15 -18.75
N ARG A 147 16.40 3.68 -19.14
CA ARG A 147 16.51 4.73 -20.16
C ARG A 147 15.96 4.27 -21.51
N GLU A 148 16.35 3.09 -21.96
CA GLU A 148 15.87 2.52 -23.23
C GLU A 148 14.33 2.41 -23.27
N ILE A 149 13.69 1.96 -22.18
CA ILE A 149 12.22 1.88 -22.07
C ILE A 149 11.58 3.27 -22.12
N ILE A 150 12.14 4.24 -21.38
CA ILE A 150 11.65 5.62 -21.36
C ILE A 150 11.72 6.24 -22.76
N GLU A 151 12.84 6.08 -23.45
CA GLU A 151 13.06 6.62 -24.79
C GLU A 151 12.18 5.92 -25.83
N THR A 152 12.14 4.58 -25.82
CA THR A 152 11.37 3.77 -26.79
C THR A 152 9.88 4.05 -26.71
N HIS A 153 9.35 4.35 -25.52
CA HIS A 153 7.93 4.61 -25.30
C HIS A 153 7.59 6.09 -25.10
N GLY A 154 8.56 7.00 -25.19
CA GLY A 154 8.34 8.44 -25.04
C GLY A 154 7.74 8.82 -23.69
N ILE A 155 8.19 8.20 -22.60
CA ILE A 155 7.59 8.35 -21.26
C ILE A 155 8.06 9.65 -20.63
N THR A 156 7.12 10.51 -20.24
CA THR A 156 7.41 11.78 -19.57
C THR A 156 7.59 11.61 -18.06
N PRO A 157 8.30 12.51 -17.34
CA PRO A 157 8.44 12.43 -15.88
C PRO A 157 7.11 12.38 -15.10
N GLU A 158 6.04 12.94 -15.66
CA GLU A 158 4.68 12.86 -15.11
C GLU A 158 4.15 11.43 -15.10
N ASP A 159 4.58 10.60 -16.06
CA ASP A 159 4.12 9.22 -16.28
C ASP A 159 5.11 8.17 -15.77
N ILE A 160 6.22 8.59 -15.18
CA ILE A 160 7.14 7.71 -14.43
C ILE A 160 6.68 7.70 -12.97
N TRP A 161 6.21 6.57 -12.51
CA TRP A 161 5.76 6.33 -11.14
C TRP A 161 6.70 5.38 -10.43
N ASN A 162 6.92 5.60 -9.14
CA ASN A 162 7.56 4.64 -8.25
C ASN A 162 6.55 4.24 -7.18
N MET A 163 6.51 2.95 -6.85
CA MET A 163 5.65 2.35 -5.84
C MET A 163 6.48 1.60 -4.81
N ASP A 164 6.06 1.71 -3.56
CA ASP A 164 6.65 0.95 -2.47
C ASP A 164 5.69 0.79 -1.29
N GLU A 165 5.98 -0.21 -0.44
CA GLU A 165 5.19 -0.53 0.75
C GLU A 165 5.90 -0.16 2.04
N THR A 166 5.16 0.46 2.97
CA THR A 166 5.65 0.71 4.31
C THR A 166 4.72 0.17 5.39
N GLY A 167 5.31 -0.59 6.31
CA GLY A 167 4.64 -1.04 7.53
C GLY A 167 4.67 0.02 8.64
N PHE A 168 3.58 0.12 9.37
CA PHE A 168 3.42 0.89 10.60
C PHE A 168 3.09 -0.04 11.75
N GLN A 169 3.74 0.17 12.89
CA GLN A 169 3.39 -0.50 14.15
C GLN A 169 2.54 0.47 14.98
N LEU A 170 1.27 0.12 15.21
CA LEU A 170 0.31 1.07 15.79
C LEU A 170 0.49 1.23 17.31
N GLY A 171 0.82 0.15 18.02
CA GLY A 171 0.96 0.15 19.49
C GLY A 171 2.39 0.07 20.01
N VAL A 172 3.40 0.46 19.23
CA VAL A 172 4.80 0.49 19.68
C VAL A 172 5.31 1.92 19.64
N GLY A 173 5.42 2.56 20.81
CA GLY A 173 6.12 3.84 20.95
C GLY A 173 7.63 3.62 21.09
N LYS A 174 8.42 4.62 20.70
CA LYS A 174 9.87 4.64 20.94
C LYS A 174 10.17 5.32 22.27
N ASP A 175 11.31 4.96 22.88
CA ASP A 175 11.84 5.68 24.03
C ASP A 175 12.04 7.17 23.66
N GLN A 176 11.61 8.05 24.56
CA GLN A 176 11.74 9.49 24.39
C GLN A 176 12.57 10.08 25.51
N LEU A 177 13.37 11.09 25.17
CA LEU A 177 13.95 11.98 26.17
C LEU A 177 12.83 12.81 26.81
N ILE A 178 12.68 12.64 28.11
CA ILE A 178 11.77 13.43 28.93
C ILE A 178 12.56 14.49 29.67
N VAL A 179 11.96 15.66 29.86
CA VAL A 179 12.51 16.71 30.72
C VAL A 179 11.79 16.60 32.07
N THR A 180 12.52 16.18 33.11
CA THR A 180 11.98 16.03 34.47
C THR A 180 13.03 16.45 35.49
N LYS A 181 12.58 17.08 36.60
CA LYS A 181 13.44 17.37 37.77
C LYS A 181 13.67 16.13 38.65
N ARG A 182 13.04 15.00 38.32
CA ARG A 182 13.16 13.74 39.06
C ARG A 182 14.31 12.92 38.49
N GLU A 183 15.11 12.31 39.34
CA GLU A 183 16.25 11.46 38.94
C GLU A 183 15.83 10.08 38.40
N ARG A 184 14.52 9.82 38.27
CA ARG A 184 13.96 8.54 37.84
C ARG A 184 13.32 8.64 36.46
N ALA A 185 13.54 7.61 35.66
CA ALA A 185 12.85 7.42 34.38
C ALA A 185 11.32 7.39 34.59
N HIS A 186 10.57 8.07 33.72
CA HIS A 186 9.12 7.92 33.67
C HIS A 186 8.77 6.80 32.68
N TYR A 187 7.95 5.85 33.13
CA TYR A 187 7.41 4.79 32.30
C TYR A 187 5.98 5.15 31.88
N LEU A 188 5.74 5.30 30.58
CA LEU A 188 4.40 5.35 30.01
C LEU A 188 3.92 3.91 29.80
N ALA A 189 2.75 3.58 30.33
CA ALA A 189 2.09 2.31 30.04
C ALA A 189 1.55 2.34 28.60
N ILE A 190 2.42 2.09 27.62
CA ILE A 190 2.01 1.89 26.23
C ILE A 190 1.54 0.42 26.13
N PRO A 191 0.29 0.17 25.70
CA PRO A 191 -0.20 -1.18 25.52
C PRO A 191 0.68 -1.91 24.49
N THR A 192 1.08 -3.15 24.80
CA THR A 192 1.89 -4.04 23.95
C THR A 192 1.14 -4.56 22.71
N ASN A 193 0.21 -3.78 22.17
CA ASN A 193 -0.55 -4.16 20.98
C ASN A 193 0.35 -4.06 19.73
N ARG A 194 0.75 -5.19 19.17
CA ARG A 194 1.58 -5.28 17.96
C ARG A 194 0.76 -5.23 16.66
N GLU A 195 -0.43 -4.61 16.69
CA GLU A 195 -1.20 -4.40 15.47
C GLU A 195 -0.39 -3.58 14.46
N SER A 196 -0.38 -4.06 13.21
CA SER A 196 0.27 -3.39 12.10
C SER A 196 -0.75 -2.81 11.13
N ALA A 197 -0.30 -1.86 10.34
CA ALA A 197 -0.96 -1.41 9.12
C ALA A 197 0.12 -1.26 8.05
N THR A 198 -0.22 -1.50 6.80
CA THR A 198 0.70 -1.29 5.67
C THR A 198 0.11 -0.21 4.77
N ALA A 199 0.89 0.78 4.36
CA ALA A 199 0.52 1.68 3.29
C ALA A 199 1.27 1.31 2.03
N ILE A 200 0.56 1.26 0.91
CA ILE A 200 1.15 1.20 -0.43
C ILE A 200 1.07 2.60 -1.01
N GLU A 201 2.22 3.20 -1.27
CA GLU A 201 2.33 4.56 -1.76
C GLU A 201 2.89 4.56 -3.18
N ALA A 202 2.40 5.48 -4.02
CA ALA A 202 2.88 5.64 -5.38
C ALA A 202 3.02 7.11 -5.73
N ILE A 203 4.21 7.49 -6.22
CA ILE A 203 4.60 8.87 -6.47
C ILE A 203 5.23 8.99 -7.85
N SER A 204 4.80 9.97 -8.63
CA SER A 204 5.36 10.25 -9.95
C SER A 204 6.66 11.04 -9.83
N ALA A 205 7.54 10.98 -10.83
CA ALA A 205 8.76 11.78 -10.86
C ALA A 205 8.45 13.31 -10.87
N ALA A 206 7.29 13.71 -11.39
CA ALA A 206 6.76 15.08 -11.26
C ALA A 206 6.16 15.44 -9.87
N GLY A 207 6.24 14.55 -8.87
CA GLY A 207 5.76 14.78 -7.51
C GLY A 207 4.25 14.70 -7.30
N ARG A 208 3.50 14.05 -8.21
CA ARG A 208 2.10 13.67 -7.95
C ARG A 208 2.08 12.39 -7.12
N HIS A 209 1.07 12.21 -6.29
CA HIS A 209 0.90 11.00 -5.50
C HIS A 209 -0.50 10.42 -5.65
N CYS A 210 -0.61 9.11 -5.63
CA CYS A 210 -1.88 8.40 -5.69
C CYS A 210 -2.65 8.56 -4.35
N PRO A 211 -3.99 8.56 -4.33
CA PRO A 211 -4.75 8.39 -3.10
C PRO A 211 -4.28 7.14 -2.34
N GLY A 212 -4.26 7.21 -1.01
CA GLY A 212 -3.61 6.20 -0.18
C GLY A 212 -4.28 4.84 -0.29
N PHE A 213 -3.49 3.78 -0.26
CA PHE A 213 -3.99 2.41 -0.19
C PHE A 213 -3.47 1.78 1.10
N LEU A 214 -4.35 1.61 2.08
CA LEU A 214 -4.00 1.17 3.43
C LEU A 214 -4.52 -0.25 3.68
N ILE A 215 -3.64 -1.15 4.08
CA ILE A 215 -3.98 -2.53 4.44
C ILE A 215 -3.98 -2.63 5.96
N MET A 216 -5.13 -3.00 6.50
CA MET A 216 -5.32 -3.15 7.94
C MET A 216 -5.33 -4.63 8.33
N THR A 217 -4.66 -5.00 9.42
CA THR A 217 -4.73 -6.37 9.94
C THR A 217 -6.18 -6.77 10.29
N GLY A 218 -6.61 -7.96 9.88
CA GLY A 218 -7.93 -8.53 10.15
C GLY A 218 -8.64 -8.97 8.87
N SER A 219 -9.87 -9.48 9.02
CA SER A 219 -10.67 -10.02 7.90
C SER A 219 -11.94 -9.23 7.61
N LYS A 220 -12.19 -8.13 8.35
CA LYS A 220 -13.48 -7.44 8.36
C LYS A 220 -13.30 -5.93 8.35
N HIS A 221 -14.05 -5.29 7.47
CA HIS A 221 -14.25 -3.84 7.43
C HIS A 221 -15.21 -3.42 8.54
N MET A 222 -14.77 -2.57 9.46
CA MET A 222 -15.59 -2.12 10.59
C MET A 222 -16.19 -0.74 10.31
N ALA A 223 -17.48 -0.56 10.61
CA ALA A 223 -18.20 0.70 10.34
C ALA A 223 -17.50 1.94 10.92
N ARG A 224 -16.92 1.78 12.12
CA ARG A 224 -16.17 2.82 12.82
C ARG A 224 -14.95 3.34 12.04
N TRP A 225 -14.30 2.50 11.23
CA TRP A 225 -13.14 2.92 10.43
C TRP A 225 -13.51 4.00 9.42
N TYR A 226 -14.76 4.00 8.93
CA TYR A 226 -15.26 4.94 7.94
C TYR A 226 -16.02 6.10 8.57
N ALA A 227 -16.71 5.86 9.69
CA ALA A 227 -17.47 6.86 10.41
C ALA A 227 -16.58 7.83 11.22
N GLU A 228 -15.44 7.36 11.74
CA GLU A 228 -14.56 8.13 12.62
C GLU A 228 -13.25 8.60 11.96
N SER A 229 -12.94 8.15 10.72
CA SER A 229 -11.83 8.69 9.92
C SER A 229 -12.19 10.06 9.32
N VAL A 230 -12.55 10.99 10.20
CA VAL A 230 -12.90 12.36 9.84
C VAL A 230 -11.67 13.01 9.21
N GLY A 231 -11.82 13.45 7.96
CA GLY A 231 -10.75 14.10 7.21
C GLY A 231 -10.05 13.20 6.20
N LEU A 232 -10.04 11.87 6.36
CA LEU A 232 -9.43 10.96 5.39
C LEU A 232 -10.08 11.11 4.00
N ASP A 233 -9.26 11.13 2.95
CA ASP A 233 -9.71 11.39 1.59
C ASP A 233 -10.67 10.32 1.11
N GLU A 234 -11.72 10.72 0.39
CA GLU A 234 -12.79 9.85 -0.07
C GLU A 234 -12.31 8.71 -0.95
N ASP A 235 -11.26 8.98 -1.74
CA ASP A 235 -10.61 8.02 -2.62
C ASP A 235 -9.57 7.15 -1.92
N THR A 236 -9.28 7.35 -0.64
CA THR A 236 -8.38 6.44 0.10
C THR A 236 -9.01 5.06 0.13
N ALA A 237 -8.26 4.04 -0.31
CA ALA A 237 -8.69 2.65 -0.32
C ALA A 237 -8.21 1.94 0.96
N LEU A 238 -9.12 1.22 1.61
CA LEU A 238 -8.80 0.37 2.75
C LEU A 238 -8.95 -1.10 2.34
N GLY A 239 -7.87 -1.87 2.44
CA GLY A 239 -7.86 -3.32 2.34
C GLY A 239 -7.77 -3.98 3.71
N VAL A 240 -8.16 -5.26 3.79
CA VAL A 240 -8.00 -6.08 5.01
C VAL A 240 -7.26 -7.37 4.68
N SER A 241 -6.28 -7.73 5.51
CA SER A 241 -5.61 -9.03 5.45
C SER A 241 -5.33 -9.56 6.84
N GLU A 242 -5.37 -10.87 7.03
CA GLU A 242 -5.16 -11.49 8.36
C GLU A 242 -3.79 -11.14 8.96
N THR A 243 -2.78 -10.96 8.12
CA THR A 243 -1.41 -10.63 8.52
C THR A 243 -1.14 -9.12 8.59
N GLY A 244 -1.98 -8.29 7.97
CA GLY A 244 -1.73 -6.84 7.79
C GLY A 244 -0.76 -6.51 6.65
N TYR A 245 -0.24 -7.51 5.93
CA TYR A 245 0.61 -7.34 4.76
C TYR A 245 -0.17 -7.49 3.45
N SER A 246 0.43 -7.04 2.34
CA SER A 246 -0.09 -7.26 0.99
C SER A 246 -0.07 -8.74 0.61
N ASN A 247 -0.91 -9.09 -0.36
CA ASN A 247 -0.97 -10.40 -0.99
C ASN A 247 -1.34 -10.22 -2.48
N ASP A 248 -1.42 -11.32 -3.22
CA ASP A 248 -1.69 -11.32 -4.66
C ASP A 248 -3.02 -10.60 -5.01
N GLU A 249 -4.08 -10.85 -4.23
CA GLU A 249 -5.40 -10.23 -4.43
C GLU A 249 -5.36 -8.72 -4.16
N LEU A 250 -4.75 -8.30 -3.05
CA LEU A 250 -4.62 -6.89 -2.68
C LEU A 250 -3.70 -6.13 -3.63
N SER A 251 -2.67 -6.79 -4.17
CA SER A 251 -1.78 -6.19 -5.18
C SER A 251 -2.54 -5.93 -6.49
N LEU A 252 -3.44 -6.84 -6.88
CA LEU A 252 -4.31 -6.65 -8.04
C LEU A 252 -5.34 -5.53 -7.81
N GLU A 253 -5.94 -5.46 -6.62
CA GLU A 253 -6.83 -4.33 -6.27
C GLU A 253 -6.06 -3.00 -6.20
N TRP A 254 -4.81 -3.02 -5.75
CA TRP A 254 -3.96 -1.84 -5.73
C TRP A 254 -3.63 -1.34 -7.13
N ILE A 255 -3.27 -2.20 -8.10
CA ILE A 255 -2.98 -1.72 -9.47
C ILE A 255 -4.23 -1.16 -10.16
N ARG A 256 -5.42 -1.71 -9.86
CA ARG A 256 -6.71 -1.14 -10.29
C ARG A 256 -6.95 0.25 -9.72
N HIS A 257 -6.64 0.41 -8.43
CA HIS A 257 -6.71 1.70 -7.75
C HIS A 257 -5.73 2.70 -8.34
N PHE A 258 -4.48 2.30 -8.55
CA PHE A 258 -3.46 3.11 -9.24
C PHE A 258 -3.93 3.54 -10.63
N ASP A 259 -4.45 2.62 -11.43
CA ASP A 259 -4.92 2.92 -12.77
C ASP A 259 -6.06 3.95 -12.76
N LYS A 260 -7.09 3.69 -11.93
CA LYS A 260 -8.25 4.57 -11.75
C LYS A 260 -7.85 6.02 -11.45
N HIS A 261 -6.79 6.23 -10.66
CA HIS A 261 -6.39 7.55 -10.21
C HIS A 261 -5.30 8.22 -11.05
N THR A 262 -4.62 7.48 -11.93
CA THR A 262 -3.51 8.04 -12.72
C THR A 262 -3.82 8.10 -14.22
N ALA A 263 -4.71 7.26 -14.75
CA ALA A 263 -4.97 7.12 -16.19
C ALA A 263 -5.45 8.42 -16.85
N SER A 264 -6.42 9.10 -16.24
CA SER A 264 -6.98 10.36 -16.77
C SER A 264 -5.98 11.51 -16.76
N THR A 265 -4.88 11.36 -16.04
CA THR A 265 -3.86 12.39 -15.86
C THR A 265 -2.55 12.05 -16.56
N ALA A 266 -2.52 10.95 -17.33
CA ALA A 266 -1.37 10.56 -18.13
C ALA A 266 -1.10 11.57 -19.24
N LYS A 267 0.18 11.81 -19.57
CA LYS A 267 0.57 12.73 -20.64
C LYS A 267 0.90 11.98 -21.94
N GLY A 268 1.48 10.80 -21.82
CA GLY A 268 1.82 9.90 -22.92
C GLY A 268 0.85 8.72 -23.05
N LEU A 269 1.19 7.82 -23.97
CA LEU A 269 0.43 6.60 -24.23
C LEU A 269 0.60 5.54 -23.14
N LYS A 270 1.73 5.55 -22.42
CA LYS A 270 2.09 4.56 -21.42
C LYS A 270 2.58 5.21 -20.14
N ARG A 271 2.28 4.59 -19.00
CA ARG A 271 2.86 4.92 -17.69
C ARG A 271 3.89 3.88 -17.30
N LEU A 272 5.06 4.31 -16.86
CA LEU A 272 6.07 3.45 -16.28
C LEU A 272 5.84 3.34 -14.78
N LEU A 273 5.83 2.13 -14.24
CA LEU A 273 5.68 1.88 -12.82
C LEU A 273 6.91 1.12 -12.32
N ILE A 274 7.76 1.79 -11.57
CA ILE A 274 8.95 1.22 -10.91
C ILE A 274 8.53 0.64 -9.56
N LEU A 275 8.79 -0.64 -9.34
CA LEU A 275 8.37 -1.35 -8.13
C LEU A 275 9.38 -2.44 -7.76
N ASP A 276 9.26 -3.00 -6.56
CA ASP A 276 10.20 -4.01 -6.08
C ASP A 276 9.96 -5.41 -6.68
N GLY A 277 10.89 -6.33 -6.43
CA GLY A 277 10.80 -7.72 -6.88
C GLY A 277 9.79 -8.60 -6.14
N HIS A 278 8.86 -8.04 -5.34
CA HIS A 278 8.00 -8.85 -4.47
C HIS A 278 7.03 -9.71 -5.28
N GLY A 279 6.84 -10.96 -4.84
CA GLY A 279 6.13 -11.99 -5.60
C GLY A 279 4.72 -11.64 -6.04
N SER A 280 4.01 -10.86 -5.22
CA SER A 280 2.63 -10.43 -5.49
C SER A 280 2.51 -9.44 -6.64
N HIS A 281 3.59 -8.73 -6.98
CA HIS A 281 3.64 -7.81 -8.11
C HIS A 281 3.93 -8.49 -9.46
N HIS A 282 4.21 -9.79 -9.42
CA HIS A 282 4.61 -10.55 -10.60
C HIS A 282 3.52 -11.51 -11.06
N THR A 283 2.36 -11.52 -10.37
CA THR A 283 1.26 -12.41 -10.72
C THR A 283 0.79 -12.13 -12.13
N LYS A 284 0.34 -13.19 -12.80
CA LYS A 284 -0.08 -13.09 -14.19
C LYS A 284 -1.22 -12.07 -14.36
N GLU A 285 -2.19 -12.11 -13.46
CA GLU A 285 -3.34 -11.21 -13.45
C GLU A 285 -2.91 -9.74 -13.30
N PHE A 286 -1.88 -9.48 -12.49
CA PHE A 286 -1.31 -8.14 -12.33
C PHE A 286 -0.63 -7.66 -13.62
N ILE A 287 0.18 -8.52 -14.25
CA ILE A 287 0.89 -8.20 -15.50
C ILE A 287 -0.10 -8.01 -16.66
N GLU A 288 -1.09 -8.89 -16.79
CA GLU A 288 -2.15 -8.77 -17.80
C GLU A 288 -2.96 -7.49 -17.62
N TYR A 289 -3.25 -7.11 -16.37
CA TYR A 289 -3.90 -5.83 -16.08
C TYR A 289 -3.02 -4.66 -16.52
N CYS A 290 -1.72 -4.68 -16.21
CA CYS A 290 -0.80 -3.64 -16.64
C CYS A 290 -0.75 -3.51 -18.18
N ASP A 291 -0.64 -4.64 -18.89
CA ASP A 291 -0.61 -4.68 -20.35
C ASP A 291 -1.88 -4.06 -20.96
N ASN A 292 -3.06 -4.46 -20.45
CA ASN A 292 -4.35 -3.96 -20.93
C ASN A 292 -4.54 -2.46 -20.65
N HIS A 293 -3.95 -1.95 -19.57
CA HIS A 293 -4.10 -0.56 -19.12
C HIS A 293 -2.90 0.34 -19.45
N HIS A 294 -2.01 -0.14 -20.34
CA HIS A 294 -0.88 0.63 -20.86
C HIS A 294 0.09 1.07 -19.75
N ILE A 295 0.29 0.18 -18.77
CA ILE A 295 1.23 0.35 -17.66
C ILE A 295 2.40 -0.60 -17.91
N ILE A 296 3.62 -0.08 -17.80
CA ILE A 296 4.85 -0.88 -17.88
C ILE A 296 5.36 -1.09 -16.45
N PRO A 297 5.17 -2.27 -15.85
CA PRO A 297 5.79 -2.59 -14.57
C PRO A 297 7.29 -2.83 -14.81
N PHE A 298 8.14 -2.18 -14.00
CA PHE A 298 9.59 -2.23 -14.12
C PHE A 298 10.21 -2.54 -12.76
N GLY A 299 10.76 -3.74 -12.61
CA GLY A 299 11.26 -4.28 -11.35
C GLY A 299 12.64 -3.74 -10.97
N LEU A 300 12.80 -3.36 -9.70
CA LEU A 300 14.10 -3.07 -9.12
C LEU A 300 15.00 -4.32 -9.10
N PRO A 301 16.32 -4.17 -9.30
CA PRO A 301 17.24 -5.29 -9.21
C PRO A 301 17.20 -5.94 -7.82
N SER A 302 17.19 -7.27 -7.80
CA SER A 302 17.22 -8.03 -6.55
C SER A 302 18.42 -7.63 -5.68
N HIS A 303 18.19 -7.52 -4.37
CA HIS A 303 19.18 -7.14 -3.35
C HIS A 303 19.69 -5.69 -3.43
N LEU A 304 19.16 -4.87 -4.34
CA LEU A 304 19.52 -3.46 -4.46
C LEU A 304 18.39 -2.50 -4.09
N THR A 305 17.22 -3.01 -3.66
CA THR A 305 16.09 -2.18 -3.21
C THR A 305 16.54 -1.14 -2.17
N HIS A 306 17.28 -1.55 -1.15
CA HIS A 306 17.77 -0.65 -0.09
C HIS A 306 18.69 0.49 -0.56
N ILE A 307 19.21 0.43 -1.79
CA ILE A 307 20.05 1.46 -2.41
C ILE A 307 19.27 2.22 -3.48
N LEU A 308 18.51 1.50 -4.30
CA LEU A 308 17.89 2.01 -5.53
C LEU A 308 16.44 2.42 -5.36
N GLN A 309 15.76 2.04 -4.27
CA GLN A 309 14.35 2.37 -4.04
C GLN A 309 14.21 3.85 -3.66
N PRO A 310 13.75 4.72 -4.59
CA PRO A 310 13.73 6.16 -4.35
C PRO A 310 12.77 6.55 -3.24
N LEU A 311 11.64 5.85 -3.13
CA LEU A 311 10.63 6.10 -2.10
C LEU A 311 11.15 5.85 -0.68
N ASP A 312 11.96 4.83 -0.45
CA ASP A 312 12.52 4.50 0.87
C ASP A 312 13.30 5.69 1.45
N VAL A 313 14.14 6.32 0.62
CA VAL A 313 15.01 7.44 1.03
C VAL A 313 14.24 8.76 1.05
N CYS A 314 13.43 9.04 0.02
CA CYS A 314 12.89 10.38 -0.19
C CYS A 314 11.56 10.62 0.51
N VAL A 315 10.74 9.58 0.73
CA VAL A 315 9.32 9.76 1.06
C VAL A 315 8.86 8.91 2.23
N LEU A 316 9.19 7.62 2.25
CA LEU A 316 8.78 6.71 3.32
C LEU A 316 9.50 7.00 4.65
N GLN A 317 10.75 7.47 4.62
CA GLN A 317 11.45 7.91 5.82
C GLN A 317 10.77 9.14 6.47
N PRO A 318 10.48 10.25 5.74
CA PRO A 318 9.63 11.33 6.25
C PRO A 318 8.26 10.86 6.75
N LEU A 319 7.60 9.94 6.04
CA LEU A 319 6.29 9.41 6.43
C LEU A 319 6.36 8.69 7.78
N LYS A 320 7.35 7.82 8.00
CA LYS A 320 7.61 7.16 9.29
C LYS A 320 7.95 8.17 10.39
N HIS A 321 8.73 9.21 10.08
CA HIS A 321 9.07 10.27 11.03
C HIS A 321 7.82 11.05 11.50
N TYR A 322 6.99 11.53 10.57
CA TYR A 322 5.78 12.27 10.91
C TYR A 322 4.73 11.39 11.57
N HIS A 323 4.66 10.10 11.22
CA HIS A 323 3.85 9.15 11.95
C HIS A 323 4.28 9.04 13.41
N ALA A 324 5.58 8.81 13.67
CA ALA A 324 6.11 8.77 15.04
C ALA A 324 5.78 10.07 15.81
N LYS A 325 5.95 11.23 15.18
CA LYS A 325 5.57 12.52 15.78
C LYS A 325 4.08 12.63 16.10
N ALA A 326 3.21 12.09 15.24
CA ALA A 326 1.76 12.07 15.49
C ALA A 326 1.41 11.14 16.66
N LEU A 327 2.07 9.98 16.78
CA LEU A 327 1.93 9.08 17.93
C LEU A 327 2.37 9.80 19.22
N ASP A 328 3.51 10.48 19.20
CA ASP A 328 4.06 11.20 20.35
C ASP A 328 3.09 12.29 20.85
N LEU A 329 2.46 13.03 19.94
CA LEU A 329 1.45 14.03 20.28
C LEU A 329 0.20 13.38 20.87
N ALA A 330 -0.29 12.29 20.28
CA ALA A 330 -1.45 11.57 20.80
C ALA A 330 -1.21 11.06 22.23
N VAL A 331 -0.02 10.51 22.51
CA VAL A 331 0.35 10.04 23.86
C VAL A 331 0.42 11.21 24.85
N ARG A 332 1.01 12.34 24.46
CA ARG A 332 1.08 13.56 25.31
C ARG A 332 -0.32 14.11 25.64
N ASP A 333 -1.25 14.00 24.70
CA ASP A 333 -2.64 14.43 24.89
C ASP A 333 -3.49 13.39 25.67
N GLY A 334 -2.86 12.36 26.24
CA GLY A 334 -3.50 11.37 27.11
C GLY A 334 -4.09 10.16 26.38
N CYS A 335 -3.78 9.96 25.10
CA CYS A 335 -4.17 8.75 24.39
C CYS A 335 -3.31 7.57 24.88
N THR A 336 -3.91 6.70 25.67
CA THR A 336 -3.22 5.54 26.25
C THR A 336 -3.22 4.31 25.33
N ASN A 337 -3.95 4.31 24.22
CA ASN A 337 -3.97 3.18 23.29
C ASN A 337 -4.19 3.67 21.86
N ILE A 338 -3.20 3.43 21.00
CA ILE A 338 -3.24 3.79 19.59
C ILE A 338 -3.70 2.58 18.81
N THR A 339 -4.90 2.68 18.26
CA THR A 339 -5.52 1.62 17.45
C THR A 339 -5.57 2.04 15.98
N LYS A 340 -6.16 1.17 15.17
CA LYS A 340 -6.51 1.47 13.77
C LYS A 340 -7.27 2.79 13.60
N LEU A 341 -8.07 3.21 14.58
CA LEU A 341 -8.82 4.47 14.49
C LEU A 341 -7.90 5.69 14.59
N GLU A 342 -6.98 5.71 15.55
CA GLU A 342 -5.99 6.77 15.72
C GLU A 342 -5.06 6.85 14.51
N PHE A 343 -4.68 5.69 13.96
CA PHE A 343 -3.92 5.62 12.72
C PHE A 343 -4.69 6.26 11.56
N LEU A 344 -5.92 5.81 11.29
CA LEU A 344 -6.74 6.33 10.18
C LEU A 344 -7.09 7.82 10.34
N ALA A 345 -7.20 8.31 11.57
CA ALA A 345 -7.45 9.73 11.85
C ALA A 345 -6.21 10.61 11.59
N SER A 346 -4.99 10.08 11.77
CA SER A 346 -3.75 10.86 11.66
C SER A 346 -3.04 10.68 10.32
N ILE A 347 -3.24 9.57 9.61
CA ILE A 347 -2.44 9.20 8.43
C ILE A 347 -2.53 10.22 7.30
N LYS A 348 -3.66 10.91 7.13
CA LYS A 348 -3.78 11.99 6.14
C LYS A 348 -2.83 13.15 6.45
N ASP A 349 -2.82 13.62 7.69
CA ASP A 349 -1.95 14.72 8.09
C ASP A 349 -0.48 14.32 8.00
N VAL A 350 -0.17 13.06 8.35
CA VAL A 350 1.15 12.47 8.18
C VAL A 350 1.59 12.47 6.70
N ARG A 351 0.74 12.02 5.78
CA ARG A 351 0.98 12.06 4.32
C ARG A 351 1.15 13.50 3.83
N ASN A 352 0.31 14.43 4.26
CA ASN A 352 0.40 15.86 3.91
C ASN A 352 1.71 16.50 4.37
N HIS A 353 2.30 16.05 5.48
CA HIS A 353 3.60 16.52 5.94
C HIS A 353 4.76 15.87 5.18
N ALA A 354 4.65 14.57 4.91
CA ALA A 354 5.68 13.80 4.21
C ALA A 354 5.80 14.16 2.73
N PHE A 355 4.68 14.40 2.04
CA PHE A 355 4.63 14.64 0.59
C PHE A 355 4.74 16.12 0.21
N LYS A 356 5.22 16.98 1.12
CA LYS A 356 5.44 18.39 0.80
C LYS A 356 6.47 18.50 -0.33
N ARG A 357 6.13 19.25 -1.38
CA ARG A 357 7.11 19.61 -2.43
C ARG A 357 8.31 20.32 -1.79
N SER A 358 9.50 19.95 -2.23
CA SER A 358 10.76 20.60 -1.83
C SER A 358 10.64 22.13 -1.93
N PRO A 359 11.18 22.91 -0.97
CA PRO A 359 10.89 24.33 -0.81
C PRO A 359 11.60 25.25 -1.83
N GLU A 360 11.76 24.85 -3.08
CA GLU A 360 12.22 25.75 -4.16
C GLU A 360 11.12 26.73 -4.63
N SER A 361 9.91 26.62 -4.09
CA SER A 361 8.80 27.54 -4.36
C SER A 361 8.18 28.17 -3.12
N ARG A 362 8.91 28.24 -1.99
CA ARG A 362 8.49 29.15 -0.90
C ARG A 362 8.75 30.58 -1.35
N GLN A 363 7.76 31.19 -2.00
CA GLN A 363 7.61 32.63 -1.83
C GLN A 363 7.60 32.90 -0.32
N PRO A 364 8.32 33.93 0.16
CA PRO A 364 8.32 34.28 1.56
C PRO A 364 6.86 34.38 2.02
N HIS A 365 6.49 33.56 3.00
CA HIS A 365 5.19 33.68 3.64
C HIS A 365 5.05 35.13 4.09
N ASN A 366 4.11 35.86 3.50
CA ASN A 366 3.60 37.06 4.13
C ASN A 366 3.17 36.66 5.55
N PRO A 367 3.54 37.42 6.58
CA PRO A 367 3.13 37.13 7.94
C PRO A 367 1.62 36.93 7.97
N THR A 368 1.19 35.82 8.59
CA THR A 368 -0.22 35.50 8.80
C THR A 368 -0.94 36.76 9.28
N PRO A 369 -2.01 37.22 8.60
CA PRO A 369 -2.76 38.37 9.08
C PRO A 369 -3.25 38.05 10.50
N GLU A 370 -3.09 39.02 11.39
CA GLU A 370 -3.52 38.88 12.79
C GLU A 370 -4.96 38.35 12.82
N PRO A 371 -5.27 37.39 13.71
CA PRO A 371 -6.62 36.84 13.79
C PRO A 371 -7.62 37.99 14.02
N GLN A 372 -8.56 38.14 13.09
CA GLN A 372 -9.67 39.07 13.17
C GLN A 372 -10.68 38.57 14.22
N PHE A 373 -10.29 38.64 15.48
CA PHE A 373 -11.29 38.73 16.55
C PHE A 373 -11.78 40.19 16.57
N PRO A 374 -13.08 40.42 16.84
CA PRO A 374 -13.54 41.78 17.05
C PRO A 374 -12.69 42.39 18.18
N THR A 375 -12.00 43.48 17.88
CA THR A 375 -11.36 44.35 18.87
C THR A 375 -12.47 45.05 19.64
N GLY A 376 -13.20 44.29 20.46
CA GLY A 376 -13.89 44.84 21.60
C GLY A 376 -12.80 45.29 22.56
N SER A 377 -12.53 46.59 22.60
CA SER A 377 -11.84 47.18 23.75
C SER A 377 -12.58 46.70 24.99
N SER A 378 -11.86 46.05 25.91
CA SER A 378 -12.37 45.92 27.28
C SER A 378 -12.81 47.32 27.72
N PRO A 379 -14.01 47.49 28.32
CA PRO A 379 -14.45 48.79 28.82
C PRO A 379 -13.52 49.39 29.89
N PHE A 380 -12.50 48.64 30.33
CA PHE A 380 -11.51 49.03 31.32
C PHE A 380 -10.06 48.97 30.78
N GLU A 381 -9.84 48.92 29.46
CA GLU A 381 -8.51 48.80 28.80
C GLU A 381 -7.66 47.60 29.26
N THR A 382 -8.29 46.60 29.89
CA THR A 382 -7.60 45.46 30.48
C THR A 382 -7.00 44.53 29.40
N PRO A 383 -5.75 44.05 29.56
CA PRO A 383 -5.17 43.05 28.67
C PRO A 383 -5.99 41.76 28.63
N LEU A 384 -6.33 41.27 27.44
CA LEU A 384 -7.10 40.03 27.23
C LEU A 384 -6.25 38.90 26.60
N THR A 385 -5.06 39.23 26.09
CA THR A 385 -4.16 38.28 25.44
C THR A 385 -2.77 38.33 26.07
N LEU A 386 -2.03 37.22 26.02
CA LEU A 386 -0.65 37.17 26.53
C LEU A 386 0.25 38.22 25.86
N ARG A 387 -0.02 38.56 24.58
CA ARG A 387 0.70 39.62 23.87
C ARG A 387 0.41 41.00 24.43
N GLN A 388 -0.84 41.30 24.76
CA GLN A 388 -1.22 42.56 25.41
C GLN A 388 -0.63 42.65 26.83
N VAL A 389 -0.62 41.55 27.59
CA VAL A 389 0.01 41.49 28.92
C VAL A 389 1.52 41.77 28.81
N ASN A 390 2.22 41.16 27.84
CA ASN A 390 3.64 41.44 27.59
C ASN A 390 3.90 42.89 27.19
N LYS A 391 3.04 43.47 26.34
CA LYS A 391 3.19 44.87 25.93
C LYS A 391 3.02 45.82 27.12
N LEU A 392 2.00 45.59 27.96
CA LEU A 392 1.78 46.39 29.16
C LEU A 392 2.93 46.23 30.17
N ALA A 393 3.42 45.00 30.36
CA ALA A 393 4.58 44.72 31.21
C ALA A 393 5.82 45.52 30.79
N ASN A 394 6.14 45.54 29.49
CA ASN A 394 7.28 46.31 28.97
C ASN A 394 7.09 47.81 29.20
N ASN A 395 5.91 48.35 28.89
CA ASN A 395 5.62 49.77 29.12
C ASN A 395 5.76 50.17 30.60
N ILE A 396 5.32 49.32 31.53
CA ILE A 396 5.44 49.56 32.97
C ILE A 396 6.92 49.56 33.39
N MET A 397 7.71 48.60 32.91
CA MET A 397 9.13 48.51 33.26
C MET A 397 9.94 49.67 32.68
N GLU A 398 9.68 50.06 31.43
CA GLU A 398 10.28 51.25 30.81
C GLU A 398 9.96 52.53 31.60
N ALA A 399 8.69 52.70 32.01
CA ALA A 399 8.31 53.85 32.83
C ALA A 399 8.98 53.83 34.21
N VAL A 400 9.12 52.67 34.85
CA VAL A 400 9.83 52.55 36.14
C VAL A 400 11.30 52.96 36.01
N ASP A 401 11.96 52.60 34.91
CA ASP A 401 13.35 52.98 34.64
C ASP A 401 13.53 54.49 34.41
N GLU A 402 12.49 55.19 33.95
CA GLU A 402 12.48 56.65 33.77
C GLU A 402 12.35 57.45 35.09
N PHE A 403 12.05 56.80 36.22
CA PHE A 403 11.92 57.43 37.54
C PHE A 403 12.99 56.96 38.54
N PRO A 404 14.23 57.48 38.47
CA PRO A 404 15.35 57.04 39.31
C PRO A 404 15.17 57.32 40.81
N ASP A 405 14.27 58.25 41.18
CA ASP A 405 13.94 58.58 42.59
C ASP A 405 12.87 57.66 43.19
N LEU A 406 12.32 56.71 42.42
CA LEU A 406 11.36 55.75 42.92
C LEU A 406 12.01 54.89 44.01
N MET A 407 11.35 54.78 45.17
CA MET A 407 11.83 53.95 46.27
C MET A 407 12.15 52.54 45.75
N ALA A 408 13.38 52.08 46.00
CA ALA A 408 13.87 50.80 45.49
C ALA A 408 12.95 49.61 45.85
N SER A 409 12.27 49.68 47.01
CA SER A 409 11.26 48.70 47.41
C SER A 409 10.06 48.67 46.47
N ILE A 410 9.55 49.83 46.04
CA ILE A 410 8.40 49.94 45.13
C ILE A 410 8.80 49.45 43.73
N SER A 411 9.97 49.85 43.23
CA SER A 411 10.49 49.34 41.95
C SER A 411 10.59 47.81 41.97
N THR A 412 11.12 47.24 43.05
CA THR A 412 11.23 45.78 43.25
C THR A 412 9.85 45.10 43.30
N ASP A 413 8.88 45.69 43.98
CA ASP A 413 7.53 45.13 44.09
C ASP A 413 6.78 45.19 42.75
N ILE A 414 6.98 46.24 41.95
CA ILE A 414 6.44 46.34 40.58
C ILE A 414 7.07 45.27 39.67
N ASP A 415 8.40 45.10 39.68
CA ASP A 415 9.08 44.05 38.90
C ASP A 415 8.56 42.66 39.28
N ARG A 416 8.42 42.37 40.59
CA ARG A 416 7.85 41.10 41.07
C ARG A 416 6.40 40.91 40.60
N TYR A 417 5.58 41.95 40.66
CA TYR A 417 4.18 41.90 40.22
C TYR A 417 4.06 41.65 38.72
N VAL A 418 4.87 42.34 37.91
CA VAL A 418 4.92 42.16 36.44
C VAL A 418 5.37 40.75 36.09
N ARG A 419 6.45 40.25 36.70
CA ARG A 419 6.93 38.88 36.50
C ARG A 419 5.90 37.84 36.91
N GLY A 420 5.24 38.03 38.06
CA GLY A 420 4.17 37.16 38.54
C GLY A 420 2.98 37.11 37.58
N THR A 421 2.54 38.26 37.08
CA THR A 421 1.43 38.38 36.12
C THR A 421 1.76 37.70 34.80
N LEU A 422 2.99 37.84 34.30
CA LEU A 422 3.46 37.17 33.08
C LEU A 422 3.51 35.65 33.26
N ALA A 423 4.00 35.17 34.41
CA ALA A 423 4.05 33.74 34.71
C ALA A 423 2.64 33.13 34.74
N MET A 424 1.72 33.73 35.52
CA MET A 424 0.34 33.27 35.63
C MET A 424 -0.42 33.34 34.31
N SER A 425 -0.23 34.41 33.52
CA SER A 425 -0.87 34.55 32.21
C SER A 425 -0.39 33.50 31.21
N THR A 426 0.90 33.17 31.24
CA THR A 426 1.49 32.13 30.39
C THR A 426 0.97 30.76 30.77
N GLU A 427 0.95 30.45 32.08
CA GLU A 427 0.40 29.21 32.61
C GLU A 427 -1.08 29.05 32.24
N LEU A 428 -1.90 30.09 32.45
CA LEU A 428 -3.32 30.07 32.10
C LEU A 428 -3.57 29.78 30.63
N VAL A 429 -2.78 30.36 29.72
CA VAL A 429 -2.89 30.09 28.28
C VAL A 429 -2.55 28.64 27.95
N GLN A 430 -1.53 28.06 28.59
CA GLN A 430 -1.17 26.65 28.44
C GLN A 430 -2.28 25.75 28.99
N THR A 431 -2.75 25.99 30.21
CA THR A 431 -3.84 25.21 30.83
C THR A 431 -5.12 25.26 30.00
N LYS A 432 -5.48 26.42 29.43
CA LYS A 432 -6.65 26.54 28.54
C LYS A 432 -6.51 25.68 27.28
N ARG A 433 -5.31 25.61 26.67
CA ARG A 433 -5.06 24.75 25.51
C ARG A 433 -5.16 23.27 25.89
N ASP A 434 -4.55 22.88 27.00
CA ASP A 434 -4.56 21.49 27.49
C ASP A 434 -5.99 21.05 27.86
N LEU A 435 -6.77 21.94 28.48
CA LEU A 435 -8.20 21.70 28.76
C LEU A 435 -9.02 21.53 27.46
N GLY A 436 -8.71 22.31 26.43
CA GLY A 436 -9.34 22.16 25.11
C GLY A 436 -9.08 20.78 24.49
N ARG A 437 -7.81 20.33 24.53
CA ARG A 437 -7.41 19.01 24.00
C ARG A 437 -8.05 17.86 24.77
N THR A 438 -8.03 17.92 26.09
CA THR A 438 -8.65 16.89 26.96
C THR A 438 -10.16 16.82 26.77
N LYS A 439 -10.87 17.95 26.66
CA LYS A 439 -12.32 17.97 26.35
C LYS A 439 -12.63 17.37 24.98
N LEU A 440 -11.80 17.65 23.97
CA LEU A 440 -11.96 17.05 22.64
C LEU A 440 -11.76 15.53 22.72
N ALA A 441 -10.71 15.06 23.39
CA ALA A 441 -10.44 13.64 23.59
C ALA A 441 -11.59 12.94 24.34
N GLU A 442 -12.15 13.56 25.38
CA GLU A 442 -13.29 13.03 26.13
C GLU A 442 -14.55 12.94 25.25
N THR A 443 -14.80 13.96 24.43
CA THR A 443 -15.95 13.99 23.51
C THR A 443 -15.85 12.88 22.46
N VAL A 444 -14.66 12.69 21.88
CA VAL A 444 -14.36 11.59 20.94
C VAL A 444 -14.54 10.23 21.63
N ALA A 445 -14.05 10.08 22.86
CA ALA A 445 -14.22 8.85 23.65
C ALA A 445 -15.70 8.55 23.97
N LYS A 446 -16.51 9.56 24.31
CA LYS A 446 -17.96 9.40 24.52
C LYS A 446 -18.66 8.96 23.24
N ARG A 447 -18.35 9.60 22.10
CA ARG A 447 -18.90 9.23 20.78
C ARG A 447 -18.58 7.77 20.41
N ARG A 448 -17.36 7.32 20.71
CA ARG A 448 -16.91 5.93 20.51
C ARG A 448 -17.68 4.92 21.35
N ARG A 449 -17.88 5.21 22.65
CA ARG A 449 -18.65 4.33 23.56
C ARG A 449 -20.12 4.18 23.11
N ALA A 450 -20.68 5.20 22.47
CA ALA A 450 -22.06 5.19 21.99
C ALA A 450 -22.26 4.38 20.70
N MET A 451 -21.22 4.24 19.84
CA MET A 451 -21.35 3.50 18.57
C MET A 451 -21.14 1.99 18.74
N LYS A 452 -22.07 1.21 18.19
CA LYS A 452 -21.90 -0.25 18.08
C LYS A 452 -20.92 -0.58 16.95
N ASN A 453 -19.85 -1.31 17.29
CA ASN A 453 -18.82 -1.76 16.35
C ASN A 453 -19.36 -2.86 15.42
N LYS A 454 -20.05 -2.48 14.33
CA LYS A 454 -20.64 -3.42 13.36
C LYS A 454 -19.70 -3.64 12.16
N THR A 455 -19.64 -4.88 11.67
CA THR A 455 -18.94 -5.24 10.42
C THR A 455 -19.72 -4.79 9.19
N LEU A 456 -19.10 -4.08 8.26
CA LEU A 456 -19.66 -3.68 6.96
C LEU A 456 -19.49 -4.76 5.89
N GLN A 457 -18.29 -5.32 5.78
CA GLN A 457 -17.88 -6.29 4.76
C GLN A 457 -16.81 -7.22 5.32
N THR A 458 -16.75 -8.45 4.82
CA THR A 458 -15.67 -9.41 5.08
C THR A 458 -14.76 -9.45 3.87
N GLY A 459 -13.45 -9.29 4.06
CA GLY A 459 -12.45 -9.30 2.99
C GLY A 459 -12.52 -8.10 2.04
N GLY A 460 -11.64 -8.12 1.04
CA GLY A 460 -11.61 -7.16 -0.07
C GLY A 460 -11.21 -5.73 0.31
N VAL A 461 -11.43 -4.84 -0.65
CA VAL A 461 -11.08 -3.41 -0.56
C VAL A 461 -12.34 -2.57 -0.60
N LEU A 462 -12.35 -1.48 0.18
CA LEU A 462 -13.39 -0.46 0.14
C LEU A 462 -12.73 0.92 0.17
N THR A 463 -13.16 1.81 -0.72
CA THR A 463 -12.81 3.22 -0.60
C THR A 463 -13.51 3.84 0.61
N VAL A 464 -12.93 4.91 1.15
CA VAL A 464 -13.54 5.67 2.25
C VAL A 464 -14.95 6.15 1.87
N ALA A 465 -15.14 6.62 0.63
CA ALA A 465 -16.46 6.99 0.10
C ALA A 465 -17.47 5.83 0.12
N GLU A 466 -17.07 4.65 -0.34
CA GLU A 466 -17.95 3.46 -0.33
C GLU A 466 -18.31 3.04 1.09
N GLY A 467 -17.32 2.96 1.98
CA GLY A 467 -17.55 2.63 3.38
C GLY A 467 -18.45 3.64 4.08
N ARG A 468 -18.26 4.95 3.85
CA ARG A 468 -19.15 6.00 4.37
C ARG A 468 -20.58 5.85 3.84
N ARG A 469 -20.76 5.58 2.54
CA ARG A 469 -22.08 5.29 1.95
C ARG A 469 -22.72 4.03 2.55
N MET A 470 -21.94 3.01 2.87
CA MET A 470 -22.45 1.80 3.56
C MET A 470 -22.87 2.09 5.00
N VAL A 471 -22.10 2.92 5.73
CA VAL A 471 -22.46 3.37 7.08
C VAL A 471 -23.77 4.17 7.04
N GLN A 472 -23.88 5.13 6.13
CA GLN A 472 -25.07 5.99 6.01
C GLN A 472 -26.32 5.16 5.70
N ARG A 473 -26.26 4.27 4.71
CA ARG A 473 -27.38 3.36 4.38
C ARG A 473 -27.85 2.54 5.59
N ARG A 474 -26.94 2.13 6.46
CA ARG A 474 -27.28 1.41 7.69
C ARG A 474 -27.92 2.30 8.73
N VAL A 475 -27.41 3.52 8.92
CA VAL A 475 -28.02 4.50 9.81
C VAL A 475 -29.45 4.80 9.37
N ASP A 476 -29.67 4.99 8.07
CA ASP A 476 -30.99 5.24 7.50
C ASP A 476 -31.93 4.04 7.68
N ALA A 477 -31.43 2.82 7.50
CA ALA A 477 -32.19 1.59 7.72
C ALA A 477 -32.56 1.38 9.20
N ASP A 478 -31.61 1.61 10.12
CA ASP A 478 -31.83 1.53 11.57
C ASP A 478 -32.87 2.59 12.00
N LEU A 479 -32.78 3.82 11.46
CA LEU A 479 -33.74 4.90 11.71
C LEU A 479 -35.14 4.55 11.16
N ALA A 480 -35.23 4.00 9.95
CA ALA A 480 -36.49 3.56 9.35
C ALA A 480 -37.12 2.40 10.15
N ALA A 481 -36.31 1.47 10.67
CA ALA A 481 -36.77 0.40 11.54
C ALA A 481 -37.28 0.95 12.89
N ALA A 482 -36.59 1.93 13.48
CA ALA A 482 -37.02 2.59 14.70
C ALA A 482 -38.35 3.33 14.50
N ARG A 483 -38.51 4.09 13.41
CA ARG A 483 -39.76 4.77 13.04
C ARG A 483 -40.92 3.79 12.91
N ARG A 484 -40.71 2.65 12.22
CA ARG A 484 -41.73 1.59 12.11
C ARG A 484 -42.13 1.00 13.46
N ARG A 485 -41.19 0.83 14.40
CA ARG A 485 -41.49 0.35 15.76
C ARG A 485 -42.33 1.36 16.55
N VAL A 486 -42.00 2.64 16.45
CA VAL A 486 -42.77 3.72 17.09
C VAL A 486 -44.19 3.78 16.53
N GLN A 487 -44.34 3.81 15.21
CA GLN A 487 -45.66 3.79 14.55
C GLN A 487 -46.48 2.55 14.94
N ALA A 488 -45.86 1.36 14.98
CA ALA A 488 -46.53 0.15 15.42
C ALA A 488 -46.92 0.17 16.90
N ALA A 489 -46.20 0.90 17.75
CA ALA A 489 -46.55 1.08 19.16
C ALA A 489 -47.69 2.09 19.32
N GLU A 490 -47.65 3.22 18.60
CA GLU A 490 -48.72 4.21 18.56
C GLU A 490 -50.03 3.62 18.04
N GLN A 491 -49.97 2.83 16.96
CA GLN A 491 -51.15 2.14 16.42
C GLN A 491 -51.73 1.12 17.41
N ARG A 492 -50.87 0.39 18.14
CA ARG A 492 -51.30 -0.54 19.20
C ARG A 492 -51.96 0.22 20.36
N ALA A 493 -51.38 1.34 20.80
CA ALA A 493 -51.96 2.17 21.84
C ALA A 493 -53.33 2.71 21.40
N ARG A 494 -53.45 3.24 20.17
CA ARG A 494 -54.71 3.74 19.61
C ARG A 494 -55.79 2.66 19.54
N ASN A 495 -55.43 1.46 19.08
CA ASN A 495 -56.34 0.31 19.06
C ASN A 495 -56.75 -0.12 20.48
N GLY A 496 -55.83 -0.05 21.45
CA GLY A 496 -56.11 -0.29 22.85
C GLY A 496 -57.13 0.70 23.42
N TYR A 497 -56.94 2.00 23.20
CA TYR A 497 -57.90 3.03 23.61
C TYR A 497 -59.28 2.84 22.98
N LYS A 498 -59.33 2.49 21.68
CA LYS A 498 -60.60 2.22 21.00
C LYS A 498 -61.34 1.04 21.64
N ARG A 499 -60.66 -0.07 21.91
CA ARG A 499 -61.25 -1.24 22.59
C ARG A 499 -61.74 -0.90 23.99
N TRP A 500 -60.95 -0.14 24.76
CA TRP A 500 -61.34 0.30 26.09
C TRP A 500 -62.60 1.16 26.05
N PHE A 501 -62.64 2.16 25.16
CA PHE A 501 -63.82 3.01 24.98
C PHE A 501 -65.06 2.22 24.57
N GLU A 502 -64.93 1.28 23.62
CA GLU A 502 -66.03 0.40 23.21
C GLU A 502 -66.54 -0.49 24.35
N ALA A 503 -65.65 -1.01 25.19
CA ALA A 503 -66.02 -1.80 26.37
C ALA A 503 -66.78 -0.96 27.40
N THR A 504 -66.26 0.23 27.75
CA THR A 504 -66.90 1.14 28.71
C THR A 504 -68.25 1.65 28.18
N ALA A 505 -68.35 1.96 26.89
CA ALA A 505 -69.62 2.37 26.28
C ALA A 505 -70.66 1.25 26.26
N LYS A 506 -70.23 -0.01 26.23
CA LYS A 506 -71.11 -1.18 26.33
C LYS A 506 -71.62 -1.38 27.76
N GLU A 507 -70.74 -1.26 28.76
CA GLU A 507 -71.12 -1.29 30.17
C GLU A 507 -72.11 -0.17 30.52
N ALA A 508 -71.91 1.04 30.01
CA ALA A 508 -72.81 2.17 30.27
C ALA A 508 -74.19 2.06 29.59
N ARG A 509 -74.39 1.08 28.68
CA ARG A 509 -75.68 0.83 27.99
C ARG A 509 -76.47 -0.33 28.59
N CYS A 510 -75.86 -1.11 29.50
CA CYS A 510 -76.52 -2.12 30.32
C CYS A 510 -76.95 -1.50 31.64
#